data_AF-A0A1H0A737-F1
#
_entry.id   AF-A0A1H0A737-F1
#
_cell.length_a   1.000
_cell.length_b   1.000
_cell.length_c   1.000
_cell.angle_alpha   90.00
_cell.angle_beta   90.00
_cell.angle_gamma   90.00
#
_symmetry.space_group_name_H-M   'P 1'
#
loop_
_entity.id
_entity.type
_entity.pdbx_description
1 polymer ?
#
loop_
_entity_poly.entity_id
_entity_poly.type
_entity_poly.pdbx_seq_one_letter_code
_entity_poly.pdbx_strand_id
1 'polypeptide(L)'
;MYGNQATSTTPAPGARAAAALLCLALIGVETAWLVRDIHATGFHNTIWRWLQLDLIDPRSVPTTTSITDVVLLVVLVAALAAARRPSAGGAFAAAGLAAVLFRLPGVWIFTADWTRGFPERGRLLATSIAFVAGGLLLALAAFARVPANGAGAGAASGAGSGGGARAAANRPARGPAIAAGVLLVLLAAETVGWQIYFVHTYGGRGYPPHLYRHGLFGDPTTLGALLAPPFAWAGWATVLFAVVAAFAAFRGAPAARPLAMVLGLRVALVGVVALDLWHEEKLLFAGKRLPGTLQAQQWTAVLEIVLGVALIALAVPRANRGPFAGLPPLPPARNPRWGPPQPYDAPPAPPRQPQQPPQSRQPPSAPRFPPNPPAGGFGPPPPGYPPSGPASPPGYPPGGPRT
;
A
#
# COMPACT_ATOMS: atom_id res chain seq x y z
N MET A 1 -12.05 -30.31 -6.15
CA MET A 1 -11.21 -29.16 -5.74
C MET A 1 -12.03 -28.22 -4.88
N TYR A 2 -11.86 -28.27 -3.55
CA TYR A 2 -12.50 -27.31 -2.65
C TYR A 2 -11.84 -25.95 -2.83
N GLY A 3 -12.60 -24.99 -3.37
CA GLY A 3 -12.13 -23.62 -3.57
C GLY A 3 -11.87 -22.98 -2.21
N ASN A 4 -10.59 -22.78 -1.87
CA ASN A 4 -10.16 -21.95 -0.75
C ASN A 4 -10.78 -20.56 -0.91
N GLN A 5 -11.88 -20.29 -0.22
CA GLN A 5 -12.46 -18.96 -0.14
C GLN A 5 -11.50 -18.10 0.67
N ALA A 6 -10.61 -17.39 -0.03
CA ALA A 6 -9.75 -16.39 0.58
C ALA A 6 -10.64 -15.28 1.16
N THR A 7 -10.90 -15.36 2.46
CA THR A 7 -11.58 -14.38 3.28
C THR A 7 -10.91 -13.02 3.10
N SER A 8 -11.68 -12.01 2.73
CA SER A 8 -11.16 -10.65 2.57
C SER A 8 -10.67 -10.12 3.92
N THR A 9 -9.37 -9.89 4.02
CA THR A 9 -8.68 -9.39 5.22
C THR A 9 -8.98 -7.91 5.42
N THR A 10 -10.01 -7.62 6.20
CA THR A 10 -10.27 -6.27 6.73
C THR A 10 -9.52 -6.17 8.05
N PRO A 11 -8.48 -5.31 8.17
CA PRO A 11 -7.78 -5.17 9.44
C PRO A 11 -8.73 -4.69 10.55
N ALA A 12 -8.45 -5.10 11.79
CA ALA A 12 -9.22 -4.71 12.97
C ALA A 12 -9.40 -3.17 13.02
N PRO A 13 -10.55 -2.63 13.48
CA PRO A 13 -10.74 -1.18 13.59
C PRO A 13 -9.61 -0.49 14.36
N GLY A 14 -9.14 -1.10 15.46
CA GLY A 14 -7.99 -0.60 16.23
C GLY A 14 -6.67 -0.64 15.46
N ALA A 15 -6.40 -1.72 14.73
CA ALA A 15 -5.19 -1.84 13.89
C ALA A 15 -5.18 -0.81 12.74
N ARG A 16 -6.36 -0.50 12.17
CA ARG A 16 -6.49 0.56 11.15
C ARG A 16 -6.23 1.94 11.70
N ALA A 17 -6.75 2.25 12.89
CA ALA A 17 -6.51 3.53 13.53
C ALA A 17 -5.02 3.69 13.88
N ALA A 18 -4.40 2.65 14.45
CA ALA A 18 -2.97 2.64 14.74
C ALA A 18 -2.12 2.83 13.48
N ALA A 19 -2.43 2.11 12.39
CA ALA A 19 -1.74 2.26 11.10
C ALA A 19 -1.93 3.66 10.50
N ALA A 20 -3.13 4.25 10.61
CA ALA A 20 -3.39 5.61 10.15
C ALA A 20 -2.59 6.66 10.95
N LEU A 21 -2.55 6.53 12.28
CA LEU A 21 -1.74 7.39 13.15
C LEU A 21 -0.24 7.26 12.83
N LEU A 22 0.22 6.03 12.57
CA LEU A 22 1.59 5.77 12.18
C LEU A 22 1.92 6.38 10.81
N CYS A 23 1.04 6.27 9.82
CA CYS A 23 1.18 6.99 8.55
C CYS A 23 1.26 8.50 8.77
N LEU A 24 0.38 9.07 9.60
CA LEU A 24 0.39 10.50 9.92
C LEU A 24 1.72 10.93 10.54
N ALA A 25 2.26 10.15 11.48
CA ALA A 25 3.55 10.41 12.11
C ALA A 25 4.71 10.38 11.09
N LEU A 26 4.76 9.35 10.23
CA LEU A 26 5.78 9.23 9.19
C LEU A 26 5.67 10.36 8.14
N ILE A 27 4.45 10.75 7.77
CA ILE A 27 4.19 11.91 6.90
C ILE A 27 4.75 13.18 7.54
N GLY A 28 4.51 13.39 8.83
CA GLY A 28 5.02 14.55 9.56
C GLY A 28 6.55 14.62 9.55
N VAL A 29 7.22 13.48 9.75
CA VAL A 29 8.68 13.38 9.71
C VAL A 29 9.23 13.70 8.31
N GLU A 30 8.66 13.11 7.25
CA GLU A 30 9.07 13.40 5.86
C GLU A 30 8.84 14.87 5.50
N THR A 31 7.66 15.38 5.82
CA THR A 31 7.31 16.78 5.55
C THR A 31 8.27 17.73 6.25
N ALA A 32 8.69 17.44 7.48
CA ALA A 32 9.66 18.25 8.20
C ALA A 32 11.04 18.29 7.49
N TRP A 33 11.51 17.15 6.96
CA TRP A 33 12.76 17.10 6.18
C TRP A 33 12.64 17.84 4.84
N LEU A 34 11.53 17.68 4.12
CA LEU A 34 11.29 18.39 2.87
C LEU A 34 11.21 19.90 3.10
N VAL A 35 10.46 20.34 4.11
CA VAL A 35 10.34 21.77 4.48
C VAL A 35 11.69 22.34 4.90
N ARG A 36 12.49 21.59 5.67
CA ARG A 36 13.86 21.99 6.03
C ARG A 36 14.73 22.20 4.79
N ASP A 37 14.75 21.25 3.85
CA ASP A 37 15.56 21.37 2.64
C ASP A 37 15.09 22.54 1.75
N ILE A 38 13.78 22.75 1.62
CA ILE A 38 13.17 23.89 0.92
C ILE A 38 13.58 25.22 1.59
N HIS A 39 13.57 25.30 2.92
CA HIS A 39 14.03 26.51 3.63
C HIS A 39 15.53 26.74 3.49
N ALA A 40 16.33 25.67 3.48
CA ALA A 40 17.79 25.78 3.40
C ALA A 40 18.29 26.13 2.00
N THR A 41 17.62 25.63 0.95
CA THR A 41 18.12 25.73 -0.43
C THR A 41 17.20 26.51 -1.37
N GLY A 42 15.93 26.73 -0.98
CA GLY A 42 14.88 27.29 -1.84
C GLY A 42 14.15 26.18 -2.61
N PHE A 43 12.83 26.34 -2.81
CA PHE A 43 11.97 25.33 -3.45
C PHE A 43 12.47 24.89 -4.83
N HIS A 44 12.86 25.84 -5.66
CA HIS A 44 13.40 25.57 -7.00
C HIS A 44 14.66 24.70 -6.90
N ASN A 45 15.67 25.13 -6.16
CA ASN A 45 16.92 24.38 -6.01
C ASN A 45 16.70 23.01 -5.37
N THR A 46 15.77 22.89 -4.41
CA THR A 46 15.41 21.60 -3.82
C THR A 46 14.87 20.64 -4.89
N ILE A 47 13.96 21.09 -5.75
CA ILE A 47 13.44 20.27 -6.86
C ILE A 47 14.57 19.88 -7.79
N TRP A 48 15.39 20.84 -8.24
CA TRP A 48 16.52 20.56 -9.15
C TRP A 48 17.49 19.54 -8.56
N ARG A 49 17.72 19.56 -7.24
CA ARG A 49 18.55 18.57 -6.55
C ARG A 49 17.88 17.21 -6.41
N TRP A 50 16.59 17.15 -6.15
CA TRP A 50 15.85 15.89 -6.19
C TRP A 50 15.88 15.24 -7.57
N LEU A 51 15.89 16.08 -8.62
CA LEU A 51 16.05 15.68 -10.01
C LEU A 51 17.53 15.43 -10.39
N GLN A 52 18.48 15.60 -9.46
CA GLN A 52 19.93 15.47 -9.69
C GLN A 52 20.48 16.35 -10.83
N LEU A 53 19.86 17.51 -11.07
CA LEU A 53 20.25 18.45 -12.13
C LEU A 53 21.27 19.48 -11.67
N ASP A 54 21.51 19.60 -10.36
CA ASP A 54 22.39 20.60 -9.73
C ASP A 54 23.70 19.93 -9.24
N LEU A 55 24.40 19.21 -10.12
CA LEU A 55 25.55 18.36 -9.78
C LEU A 55 26.86 19.12 -9.50
N ILE A 56 26.90 20.46 -9.62
CA ILE A 56 28.16 21.20 -9.85
C ILE A 56 28.38 22.39 -8.91
N ASP A 57 27.78 22.42 -7.71
CA ASP A 57 28.27 23.32 -6.66
C ASP A 57 28.84 22.56 -5.44
N PRO A 58 30.17 22.34 -5.41
CA PRO A 58 30.88 21.73 -4.28
C PRO A 58 30.74 22.49 -2.96
N ARG A 59 30.33 23.77 -2.99
CA ARG A 59 30.14 24.60 -1.79
C ARG A 59 28.73 24.50 -1.24
N SER A 60 27.84 23.80 -1.94
CA SER A 60 26.43 23.80 -1.62
C SER A 60 26.09 22.73 -0.58
N VAL A 61 25.20 23.07 0.35
CA VAL A 61 24.83 22.18 1.47
C VAL A 61 24.14 20.94 0.89
N PRO A 62 24.62 19.71 1.15
CA PRO A 62 23.99 18.50 0.61
C PRO A 62 22.54 18.42 1.09
N THR A 63 21.61 18.11 0.18
CA THR A 63 20.20 17.94 0.54
C THR A 63 20.02 16.69 1.38
N THR A 64 19.11 16.79 2.34
CA THR A 64 18.76 15.65 3.17
C THR A 64 17.90 14.67 2.38
N THR A 65 16.99 15.19 1.57
CA THR A 65 15.91 14.47 0.86
C THR A 65 16.20 14.32 -0.63
N SER A 66 15.43 13.43 -1.27
CA SER A 66 15.52 13.02 -2.66
C SER A 66 14.13 12.75 -3.26
N ILE A 67 14.08 12.42 -4.56
CA ILE A 67 12.83 11.97 -5.21
C ILE A 67 12.21 10.75 -4.53
N THR A 68 12.99 9.92 -3.83
CA THR A 68 12.47 8.78 -3.07
C THR A 68 11.61 9.23 -1.89
N ASP A 69 11.97 10.33 -1.23
CA ASP A 69 11.22 10.92 -0.12
C ASP A 69 9.87 11.47 -0.61
N VAL A 70 9.82 12.05 -1.81
CA VAL A 70 8.57 12.46 -2.47
C VAL A 70 7.68 11.26 -2.76
N VAL A 71 8.23 10.17 -3.29
CA VAL A 71 7.49 8.92 -3.51
C VAL A 71 6.95 8.37 -2.19
N LEU A 72 7.78 8.29 -1.14
CA LEU A 72 7.35 7.81 0.17
C LEU A 72 6.23 8.66 0.76
N LEU A 73 6.34 9.99 0.66
CA LEU A 73 5.30 10.92 1.12
C LEU A 73 3.97 10.66 0.40
N VAL A 74 3.97 10.62 -0.94
CA VAL A 74 2.75 10.37 -1.74
C VAL A 74 2.13 9.03 -1.39
N VAL A 75 2.95 7.99 -1.23
CA VAL A 75 2.49 6.64 -0.88
C VAL A 75 1.89 6.58 0.53
N LEU A 76 2.50 7.25 1.50
CA LEU A 76 1.96 7.34 2.86
C LEU A 76 0.65 8.13 2.90
N VAL A 77 0.55 9.25 2.18
CA VAL A 77 -0.68 10.04 2.06
C VAL A 77 -1.78 9.21 1.40
N ALA A 78 -1.46 8.48 0.33
CA ALA A 78 -2.41 7.58 -0.33
C ALA A 78 -2.88 6.45 0.60
N ALA A 79 -1.98 5.87 1.39
CA ALA A 79 -2.34 4.86 2.40
C ALA A 79 -3.24 5.43 3.49
N LEU A 80 -2.95 6.63 3.99
CA LEU A 80 -3.78 7.35 4.95
C LEU A 80 -5.18 7.65 4.39
N ALA A 81 -5.26 8.14 3.15
CA ALA A 81 -6.54 8.37 2.46
C ALA A 81 -7.33 7.06 2.25
N ALA A 82 -6.63 5.95 2.04
CA ALA A 82 -7.22 4.63 1.93
C ALA A 82 -7.65 4.02 3.28
N ALA A 83 -7.31 4.61 4.43
CA ALA A 83 -7.58 4.05 5.75
C ALA A 83 -9.08 3.77 6.01
N ARG A 84 -9.96 4.59 5.42
CA ARG A 84 -11.43 4.42 5.51
C ARG A 84 -11.99 3.47 4.46
N ARG A 85 -11.16 2.99 3.52
CA ARG A 85 -11.58 2.13 2.41
C ARG A 85 -11.36 0.65 2.78
N PRO A 86 -12.13 -0.28 2.20
CA PRO A 86 -11.89 -1.71 2.36
C PRO A 86 -10.49 -2.18 1.93
N SER A 87 -9.82 -1.41 1.05
CA SER A 87 -8.47 -1.65 0.55
C SER A 87 -7.34 -1.19 1.48
N ALA A 88 -7.65 -0.66 2.67
CA ALA A 88 -6.66 -0.09 3.60
C ALA A 88 -5.48 -1.03 3.89
N GLY A 89 -5.74 -2.33 4.10
CA GLY A 89 -4.68 -3.29 4.39
C GLY A 89 -3.62 -3.38 3.28
N GLY A 90 -4.04 -3.47 2.02
CA GLY A 90 -3.10 -3.51 0.90
C GLY A 90 -2.29 -2.22 0.77
N ALA A 91 -2.92 -1.06 1.04
CA ALA A 91 -2.25 0.23 0.97
C ALA A 91 -1.21 0.40 2.09
N PHE A 92 -1.54 0.01 3.33
CA PHE A 92 -0.59 -0.01 4.45
C PHE A 92 0.55 -1.01 4.22
N ALA A 93 0.27 -2.19 3.67
CA ALA A 93 1.31 -3.15 3.31
C ALA A 93 2.29 -2.57 2.27
N ALA A 94 1.77 -1.93 1.22
CA ALA A 94 2.59 -1.34 0.18
C ALA A 94 3.42 -0.16 0.70
N ALA A 95 2.82 0.73 1.50
CA ALA A 95 3.52 1.85 2.13
C ALA A 95 4.59 1.36 3.12
N GLY A 96 4.25 0.37 3.95
CA GLY A 96 5.18 -0.22 4.90
C GLY A 96 6.38 -0.90 4.23
N LEU A 97 6.12 -1.67 3.17
CA LEU A 97 7.18 -2.30 2.38
C LEU A 97 8.09 -1.25 1.71
N ALA A 98 7.51 -0.20 1.13
CA ALA A 98 8.28 0.91 0.55
C ALA A 98 9.18 1.58 1.61
N ALA A 99 8.61 1.92 2.77
CA ALA A 99 9.33 2.55 3.86
C ALA A 99 10.49 1.68 4.34
N VAL A 100 10.27 0.38 4.58
CA VAL A 100 11.34 -0.54 4.99
C VAL A 100 12.42 -0.62 3.92
N LEU A 101 12.06 -0.93 2.67
CA LEU A 101 13.04 -1.16 1.62
C LEU A 101 13.91 0.06 1.35
N PHE A 102 13.33 1.26 1.30
CA PHE A 102 14.10 2.46 0.95
C PHE A 102 14.79 3.14 2.14
N ARG A 103 14.40 2.82 3.39
CA ARG A 103 15.00 3.43 4.58
C ARG A 103 15.91 2.50 5.39
N LEU A 104 15.89 1.19 5.11
CA LEU A 104 16.81 0.23 5.75
C LEU A 104 18.29 0.65 5.63
N PRO A 105 18.78 1.17 4.47
CA PRO A 105 20.16 1.63 4.36
C PRO A 105 20.59 2.66 5.39
N GLY A 106 19.70 3.59 5.71
CA GLY A 106 20.01 4.63 6.70
C GLY A 106 20.37 4.06 8.07
N VAL A 107 19.85 2.89 8.44
CA VAL A 107 20.16 2.27 9.74
C VAL A 107 21.64 1.92 9.84
N TRP A 108 22.21 1.25 8.84
CA TRP A 108 23.62 0.88 8.90
C TRP A 108 24.55 2.02 8.46
N ILE A 109 24.14 2.85 7.49
CA ILE A 109 24.91 4.02 7.03
C ILE A 109 25.17 4.98 8.18
N PHE A 110 24.13 5.38 8.90
CA PHE A 110 24.29 6.35 10.00
C PHE A 110 24.88 5.73 11.27
N THR A 111 25.09 4.41 11.33
CA THR A 111 25.92 3.79 12.37
C THR A 111 27.40 3.70 11.98
N ALA A 112 27.74 3.87 10.69
CA ALA A 112 29.11 3.75 10.22
C ALA A 112 30.01 4.90 10.66
N ASP A 113 31.30 4.61 10.85
CA ASP A 113 32.27 5.57 11.41
C ASP A 113 32.51 6.81 10.56
N TRP A 114 32.43 6.66 9.24
CA TRP A 114 32.61 7.78 8.31
C TRP A 114 31.50 8.84 8.41
N THR A 115 30.36 8.52 9.03
CA THR A 115 29.26 9.48 9.25
C THR A 115 29.39 10.29 10.54
N ARG A 116 30.44 10.06 11.35
CA ARG A 116 30.62 10.74 12.66
C ARG A 116 30.65 12.27 12.57
N GLY A 117 31.13 12.81 11.45
CA GLY A 117 31.20 14.26 11.22
C GLY A 117 29.90 14.88 10.70
N PHE A 118 28.86 14.10 10.41
CA PHE A 118 27.64 14.64 9.83
C PHE A 118 26.80 15.39 10.87
N PRO A 119 26.41 16.65 10.58
CA PRO A 119 25.45 17.33 11.42
C PRO A 119 24.15 16.52 11.41
N GLU A 120 23.48 16.43 12.56
CA GLU A 120 22.17 15.78 12.68
C GLU A 120 22.17 14.26 12.43
N ARG A 121 23.35 13.59 12.46
CA ARG A 121 23.49 12.13 12.37
C ARG A 121 22.47 11.38 13.23
N GLY A 122 22.29 11.82 14.48
CA GLY A 122 21.32 11.22 15.40
C GLY A 122 19.87 11.32 14.91
N ARG A 123 19.48 12.46 14.32
CA ARG A 123 18.14 12.65 13.74
C ARG A 123 17.94 11.84 12.47
N LEU A 124 18.96 11.71 11.64
CA LEU A 124 18.94 10.91 10.41
C LEU A 124 18.82 9.42 10.73
N LEU A 125 19.57 8.93 11.73
CA LEU A 125 19.46 7.58 12.24
C LEU A 125 18.07 7.32 12.85
N ALA A 126 17.58 8.24 13.70
CA ALA A 126 16.25 8.12 14.30
C ALA A 126 15.14 8.09 13.23
N THR A 127 15.27 8.91 12.18
CA THR A 127 14.35 8.89 11.03
C THR A 127 14.38 7.53 10.33
N SER A 128 15.57 7.02 10.03
CA SER A 128 15.74 5.72 9.37
C SER A 128 15.14 4.58 10.19
N ILE A 129 15.39 4.55 11.50
CA ILE A 129 14.81 3.59 12.44
C ILE A 129 13.29 3.74 12.50
N ALA A 130 12.77 4.97 12.61
CA ALA A 130 11.33 5.23 12.66
C ALA A 130 10.61 4.74 11.40
N PHE A 131 11.21 4.93 10.23
CA PHE A 131 10.66 4.43 8.96
C PHE A 131 10.73 2.92 8.82
N VAL A 132 11.83 2.29 9.25
CA VAL A 132 11.95 0.82 9.21
C VAL A 132 10.97 0.19 10.20
N ALA A 133 10.99 0.61 11.46
CA ALA A 133 10.09 0.09 12.49
C ALA A 133 8.62 0.41 12.17
N GLY A 134 8.33 1.65 11.77
CA GLY A 134 7.01 2.07 11.35
C GLY A 134 6.52 1.32 10.11
N GLY A 135 7.39 1.13 9.12
CA GLY A 135 7.08 0.38 7.91
C GLY A 135 6.78 -1.10 8.20
N LEU A 136 7.55 -1.74 9.10
CA LEU A 136 7.26 -3.09 9.57
C LEU A 136 5.91 -3.16 10.30
N LEU A 137 5.61 -2.21 11.19
CA LEU A 137 4.34 -2.14 11.89
C LEU A 137 3.15 -1.92 10.92
N LEU A 138 3.31 -1.10 9.88
CA LEU A 138 2.30 -0.92 8.83
C LEU A 138 2.07 -2.22 8.05
N ALA A 139 3.14 -2.92 7.67
CA ALA A 139 3.04 -4.20 7.00
C ALA A 139 2.35 -5.25 7.89
N LEU A 140 2.71 -5.33 9.17
CA LEU A 140 2.09 -6.23 10.14
C LEU A 140 0.60 -5.90 10.35
N ALA A 141 0.25 -4.62 10.48
CA ALA A 141 -1.13 -4.16 10.63
C ALA A 141 -2.00 -4.55 9.43
N ALA A 142 -1.43 -4.66 8.23
CA ALA A 142 -2.13 -5.16 7.05
C ALA A 142 -2.49 -6.65 7.13
N PHE A 143 -1.69 -7.44 7.85
CA PHE A 143 -1.90 -8.88 8.03
C PHE A 143 -2.59 -9.25 9.35
N ALA A 144 -2.67 -8.32 10.31
CA ALA A 144 -3.35 -8.51 11.58
C ALA A 144 -4.82 -8.86 11.36
N ARG A 145 -5.14 -10.15 11.44
CA ARG A 145 -6.51 -10.66 11.41
C ARG A 145 -7.15 -10.36 12.77
N VAL A 146 -8.41 -9.96 12.77
CA VAL A 146 -9.25 -10.12 13.96
C VAL A 146 -9.43 -11.63 14.13
N PRO A 147 -8.92 -12.28 15.19
CA PRO A 147 -9.46 -13.58 15.56
C PRO A 147 -10.96 -13.37 15.74
N ALA A 148 -11.76 -14.10 14.98
CA ALA A 148 -13.20 -14.13 15.22
C ALA A 148 -13.35 -14.69 16.64
N ASN A 149 -13.41 -13.80 17.64
CA ASN A 149 -13.60 -14.20 19.02
C ASN A 149 -14.83 -15.10 19.04
N GLY A 150 -14.64 -16.33 19.50
CA GLY A 150 -15.61 -17.41 19.50
C GLY A 150 -16.77 -17.19 20.46
N ALA A 151 -17.45 -16.04 20.38
CA ALA A 151 -18.71 -15.77 21.04
C ALA A 151 -19.80 -15.77 19.97
N GLY A 152 -20.42 -16.94 19.76
CA GLY A 152 -21.66 -17.06 18.99
C GLY A 152 -21.56 -17.77 17.64
N ALA A 153 -20.97 -18.98 17.60
CA ALA A 153 -21.11 -19.91 16.47
C ALA A 153 -22.54 -20.47 16.28
N GLY A 154 -23.59 -19.79 16.79
CA GLY A 154 -24.96 -20.32 16.82
C GLY A 154 -26.08 -19.41 16.30
N ALA A 155 -25.83 -18.15 15.91
CA ALA A 155 -26.95 -17.21 15.68
C ALA A 155 -26.87 -16.30 14.43
N ALA A 156 -26.02 -16.62 13.44
CA ALA A 156 -25.83 -15.74 12.28
C ALA A 156 -25.92 -16.43 10.91
N SER A 157 -26.66 -17.53 10.79
CA SER A 157 -26.99 -18.15 9.48
C SER A 157 -28.17 -17.48 8.75
N GLY A 158 -28.68 -16.33 9.23
CA GLY A 158 -29.89 -15.69 8.71
C GLY A 158 -29.76 -14.30 8.07
N ALA A 159 -28.58 -13.67 8.04
CA ALA A 159 -28.46 -12.28 7.58
C ALA A 159 -27.46 -12.11 6.42
N GLY A 160 -28.01 -12.08 5.20
CA GLY A 160 -27.51 -11.23 4.11
C GLY A 160 -26.15 -11.57 3.49
N SER A 161 -26.20 -12.16 2.31
CA SER A 161 -25.13 -12.40 1.32
C SER A 161 -24.34 -11.15 0.82
N GLY A 162 -24.30 -10.04 1.57
CA GLY A 162 -23.66 -8.78 1.17
C GLY A 162 -22.14 -8.69 1.41
N GLY A 163 -21.57 -9.54 2.27
CA GLY A 163 -20.14 -9.55 2.59
C GLY A 163 -19.26 -10.08 1.45
N GLY A 164 -19.71 -11.14 0.77
CA GLY A 164 -19.00 -11.75 -0.36
C GLY A 164 -18.91 -10.84 -1.59
N ALA A 165 -19.96 -10.05 -1.85
CA ALA A 165 -20.00 -9.11 -2.97
C ALA A 165 -18.98 -7.96 -2.81
N ARG A 166 -18.82 -7.41 -1.59
CA ARG A 166 -17.80 -6.38 -1.29
C ARG A 166 -16.37 -6.92 -1.33
N ALA A 167 -16.15 -8.17 -0.92
CA ALA A 167 -14.87 -8.85 -1.05
C ALA A 167 -14.49 -9.09 -2.52
N ALA A 168 -15.46 -9.48 -3.36
CA ALA A 168 -15.27 -9.66 -4.79
C ALA A 168 -14.95 -8.34 -5.52
N ALA A 169 -15.57 -7.23 -5.12
CA ALA A 169 -15.36 -5.91 -5.75
C ALA A 169 -13.92 -5.38 -5.63
N ASN A 170 -13.16 -5.81 -4.64
CA ASN A 170 -11.78 -5.33 -4.41
C ASN A 170 -10.71 -6.18 -5.11
N ARG A 171 -11.05 -7.37 -5.63
CA ARG A 171 -10.08 -8.17 -6.37
C ARG A 171 -9.84 -7.56 -7.75
N PRO A 172 -8.58 -7.45 -8.20
CA PRO A 172 -8.32 -7.07 -9.59
C PRO A 172 -8.95 -8.10 -10.52
N ALA A 173 -9.58 -7.64 -11.60
CA ALA A 173 -10.05 -8.53 -12.65
C ALA A 173 -8.86 -9.35 -13.19
N ARG A 174 -9.10 -10.62 -13.54
CA ARG A 174 -8.02 -11.56 -13.91
C ARG A 174 -7.12 -11.01 -15.03
N GLY A 175 -7.72 -10.42 -16.08
CA GLY A 175 -6.97 -9.83 -17.19
C GLY A 175 -6.00 -8.73 -16.75
N PRO A 176 -6.47 -7.63 -16.16
CA PRO A 176 -5.60 -6.58 -15.62
C PRO A 176 -4.58 -7.08 -14.58
N ALA A 177 -4.94 -8.06 -13.76
CA ALA A 177 -4.02 -8.64 -12.78
C ALA A 177 -2.85 -9.38 -13.44
N ILE A 178 -3.14 -10.21 -14.45
CA ILE A 178 -2.10 -10.92 -15.21
C ILE A 178 -1.24 -9.92 -15.99
N ALA A 179 -1.85 -8.95 -16.66
CA ALA A 179 -1.13 -7.91 -17.38
C ALA A 179 -0.17 -7.14 -16.45
N ALA A 180 -0.66 -6.69 -15.29
CA ALA A 180 0.19 -6.02 -14.29
C ALA A 180 1.31 -6.95 -13.79
N GLY A 181 1.01 -8.22 -13.53
CA GLY A 181 2.02 -9.21 -13.14
C GLY A 181 3.13 -9.38 -14.18
N VAL A 182 2.79 -9.45 -15.47
CA VAL A 182 3.76 -9.53 -16.56
C VAL A 182 4.61 -8.25 -16.64
N LEU A 183 3.99 -7.07 -16.59
CA LEU A 183 4.73 -5.80 -16.61
C LEU A 183 5.68 -5.66 -15.40
N LEU A 184 5.29 -6.14 -14.22
CA LEU A 184 6.14 -6.17 -13.04
C LEU A 184 7.33 -7.13 -13.18
N VAL A 185 7.13 -8.29 -13.83
CA VAL A 185 8.24 -9.22 -14.16
C VAL A 185 9.19 -8.59 -15.16
N LEU A 186 8.68 -7.90 -16.19
CA LEU A 186 9.50 -7.19 -17.17
C LEU A 186 10.34 -6.09 -16.49
N LEU A 187 9.72 -5.28 -15.63
CA LEU A 187 10.43 -4.27 -14.83
C LEU A 187 11.53 -4.88 -13.97
N ALA A 188 11.24 -6.00 -13.30
CA ALA A 188 12.23 -6.70 -12.48
C ALA A 188 13.39 -7.23 -13.34
N ALA A 189 13.10 -7.83 -14.49
CA ALA A 189 14.11 -8.37 -15.40
C ALA A 189 15.02 -7.28 -15.98
N GLU A 190 14.43 -6.16 -16.42
CA GLU A 190 15.17 -4.98 -16.86
C GLU A 190 16.11 -4.47 -15.75
N THR A 191 15.58 -4.27 -14.55
CA THR A 191 16.36 -3.74 -13.43
C THR A 191 17.49 -4.69 -13.05
N VAL A 192 17.25 -6.01 -13.05
CA VAL A 192 18.29 -7.04 -12.83
C VAL A 192 19.37 -6.96 -13.91
N GLY A 193 19.00 -6.79 -15.17
CA GLY A 193 19.95 -6.62 -16.28
C GLY A 193 20.90 -5.45 -16.04
N TRP A 194 20.37 -4.29 -15.64
CA TRP A 194 21.18 -3.13 -15.27
C TRP A 194 22.05 -3.37 -14.04
N GLN A 195 21.53 -4.03 -13.00
CA GLN A 195 22.33 -4.34 -11.82
C GLN A 195 23.50 -5.28 -12.15
N ILE A 196 23.28 -6.32 -12.96
CA ILE A 196 24.34 -7.22 -13.43
C ILE A 196 25.37 -6.45 -14.25
N TYR A 197 24.93 -5.59 -15.17
CA TYR A 197 25.82 -4.71 -15.91
C TYR A 197 26.68 -3.86 -14.97
N PHE A 198 26.08 -3.20 -13.99
CA PHE A 198 26.81 -2.38 -13.01
C PHE A 198 27.76 -3.18 -12.12
N VAL A 199 27.42 -4.41 -11.74
CA VAL A 199 28.35 -5.31 -11.03
C VAL A 199 29.59 -5.56 -11.89
N HIS A 200 29.42 -5.87 -13.17
CA HIS A 200 30.55 -6.14 -14.06
C HIS A 200 31.37 -4.91 -14.37
N THR A 201 30.72 -3.78 -14.64
CA THR A 201 31.40 -2.52 -14.99
C THR A 201 32.09 -1.89 -13.78
N TYR A 202 31.42 -1.82 -12.63
CA TYR A 202 31.91 -1.11 -11.44
C TYR A 202 32.44 -2.00 -10.32
N GLY A 203 32.41 -3.33 -10.49
CA GLY A 203 32.97 -4.30 -9.55
C GLY A 203 34.38 -4.79 -9.88
N GLY A 204 34.88 -4.50 -11.09
CA GLY A 204 36.19 -4.95 -11.58
C GLY A 204 37.38 -4.07 -11.15
N ARG A 205 38.59 -4.44 -11.59
CA ARG A 205 39.87 -3.75 -11.27
C ARG A 205 40.04 -2.37 -11.95
N GLY A 206 39.18 -2.01 -12.90
CA GLY A 206 39.33 -0.80 -13.72
C GLY A 206 38.66 0.47 -13.15
N TYR A 207 37.81 0.31 -12.14
CA TYR A 207 37.22 1.42 -11.37
C TYR A 207 37.79 1.39 -9.95
N PRO A 208 37.60 2.46 -9.14
CA PRO A 208 37.94 2.41 -7.73
C PRO A 208 37.43 1.09 -7.13
N PRO A 209 38.31 0.26 -6.57
CA PRO A 209 37.95 -1.08 -6.15
C PRO A 209 36.76 -0.97 -5.20
N HIS A 210 35.70 -1.74 -5.47
CA HIS A 210 34.47 -1.80 -4.68
C HIS A 210 33.45 -0.66 -4.90
N LEU A 211 33.52 0.12 -5.98
CA LEU A 211 32.50 1.15 -6.29
C LEU A 211 31.07 0.61 -6.27
N TYR A 212 30.81 -0.56 -6.86
CA TYR A 212 29.48 -1.19 -6.79
C TYR A 212 29.06 -1.55 -5.35
N ARG A 213 30.00 -2.01 -4.53
CA ARG A 213 29.75 -2.31 -3.10
C ARG A 213 29.39 -1.04 -2.33
N HIS A 214 30.05 0.09 -2.61
CA HIS A 214 29.68 1.40 -2.07
C HIS A 214 28.29 1.84 -2.54
N GLY A 215 27.89 1.47 -3.75
CA GLY A 215 26.53 1.65 -4.26
C GLY A 215 25.46 0.79 -3.57
N LEU A 216 25.85 -0.29 -2.89
CA LEU A 216 24.96 -1.17 -2.13
C LEU A 216 24.85 -0.74 -0.66
N PHE A 217 26.00 -0.51 -0.02
CA PHE A 217 26.08 -0.27 1.43
C PHE A 217 26.23 1.21 1.80
N GLY A 218 26.41 2.09 0.82
CA GLY A 218 26.66 3.51 1.06
C GLY A 218 28.12 3.79 1.42
N ASP A 219 28.56 4.99 1.06
CA ASP A 219 29.90 5.54 1.28
C ASP A 219 29.83 7.08 1.19
N PRO A 220 30.81 7.87 1.67
CA PRO A 220 30.80 9.32 1.50
C PRO A 220 30.67 9.77 0.04
N THR A 221 31.16 8.95 -0.90
CA THR A 221 31.25 9.30 -2.32
C THR A 221 30.01 8.94 -3.15
N THR A 222 29.14 8.07 -2.65
CA THR A 222 28.03 7.50 -3.43
C THR A 222 26.64 7.98 -3.00
N LEU A 223 26.54 8.72 -1.90
CA LEU A 223 25.27 9.27 -1.43
C LEU A 223 24.94 10.58 -2.14
N GLY A 224 23.94 10.56 -3.02
CA GLY A 224 23.40 11.78 -3.66
C GLY A 224 22.54 12.64 -2.73
N ALA A 225 21.96 12.06 -1.68
CA ALA A 225 21.29 12.77 -0.60
C ALA A 225 21.38 11.92 0.67
N LEU A 226 21.31 12.55 1.85
CA LEU A 226 21.55 11.85 3.12
C LEU A 226 20.53 10.72 3.37
N LEU A 227 19.25 10.97 3.07
CA LEU A 227 18.17 10.01 3.24
C LEU A 227 17.89 9.15 2.01
N ALA A 228 18.57 9.40 0.89
CA ALA A 228 18.42 8.58 -0.30
C ALA A 228 19.02 7.20 -0.08
N PRO A 229 18.34 6.12 -0.51
CA PRO A 229 18.96 4.81 -0.56
C PRO A 229 20.15 4.84 -1.55
N PRO A 230 21.24 4.13 -1.26
CA PRO A 230 22.31 3.91 -2.23
C PRO A 230 21.76 3.37 -3.56
N PHE A 231 22.29 3.81 -4.70
CA PHE A 231 21.66 3.56 -6.01
C PHE A 231 21.50 2.06 -6.34
N ALA A 232 22.50 1.23 -6.02
CA ALA A 232 22.43 -0.21 -6.31
C ALA A 232 21.45 -0.90 -5.36
N TRP A 233 21.40 -0.48 -4.10
CA TRP A 233 20.38 -0.92 -3.15
C TRP A 233 18.98 -0.58 -3.65
N ALA A 234 18.77 0.65 -4.12
CA ALA A 234 17.49 1.11 -4.65
C ALA A 234 17.03 0.27 -5.86
N GLY A 235 17.98 -0.15 -6.72
CA GLY A 235 17.72 -1.08 -7.83
C GLY A 235 17.25 -2.46 -7.32
N TRP A 236 18.01 -3.10 -6.43
CA TRP A 236 17.62 -4.41 -5.88
C TRP A 236 16.34 -4.36 -5.04
N ALA A 237 16.11 -3.29 -4.29
CA ALA A 237 14.86 -3.04 -3.59
C ALA A 237 13.68 -2.97 -4.57
N THR A 238 13.87 -2.30 -5.70
CA THR A 238 12.85 -2.22 -6.77
C THR A 238 12.58 -3.61 -7.37
N VAL A 239 13.61 -4.43 -7.61
CA VAL A 239 13.46 -5.83 -8.05
C VAL A 239 12.65 -6.64 -7.05
N LEU A 240 13.04 -6.63 -5.76
CA LEU A 240 12.37 -7.39 -4.72
C LEU A 240 10.90 -6.98 -4.59
N PHE A 241 10.63 -5.68 -4.59
CA PHE A 241 9.28 -5.13 -4.54
C PHE A 241 8.48 -5.57 -5.79
N ALA A 242 9.05 -5.47 -6.99
CA ALA A 242 8.39 -5.88 -8.23
C ALA A 242 8.05 -7.37 -8.24
N VAL A 243 8.93 -8.24 -7.75
CA VAL A 243 8.66 -9.69 -7.61
C VAL A 243 7.52 -9.97 -6.63
N VAL A 244 7.52 -9.32 -5.45
CA VAL A 244 6.43 -9.45 -4.47
C VAL A 244 5.10 -8.97 -5.06
N ALA A 245 5.12 -7.83 -5.76
CA ALA A 245 3.95 -7.27 -6.43
C ALA A 245 3.44 -8.19 -7.56
N ALA A 246 4.34 -8.76 -8.37
CA ALA A 246 4.00 -9.67 -9.45
C ALA A 246 3.35 -10.95 -8.89
N PHE A 247 3.93 -11.52 -7.85
CA PHE A 247 3.36 -12.68 -7.16
C PHE A 247 1.96 -12.37 -6.61
N ALA A 248 1.79 -11.22 -5.95
CA ALA A 248 0.49 -10.76 -5.49
C ALA A 248 -0.51 -10.61 -6.65
N ALA A 249 -0.07 -10.08 -7.80
CA ALA A 249 -0.90 -9.89 -8.98
C ALA A 249 -1.35 -11.23 -9.60
N PHE A 250 -0.42 -12.19 -9.79
CA PHE A 250 -0.77 -13.52 -10.31
C PHE A 250 -1.70 -14.29 -9.38
N ARG A 251 -1.60 -14.08 -8.06
CA ARG A 251 -2.55 -14.65 -7.09
C ARG A 251 -3.88 -13.91 -7.00
N GLY A 252 -4.04 -12.79 -7.72
CA GLY A 252 -5.22 -11.93 -7.62
C GLY A 252 -5.40 -11.34 -6.21
N ALA A 253 -4.31 -11.15 -5.47
CA ALA A 253 -4.33 -10.62 -4.12
C ALA A 253 -4.77 -9.14 -4.12
N PRO A 254 -5.55 -8.69 -3.13
CA PRO A 254 -6.01 -7.29 -3.06
C PRO A 254 -4.85 -6.29 -2.91
N ALA A 255 -3.71 -6.73 -2.38
CA ALA A 255 -2.50 -5.93 -2.26
C ALA A 255 -1.79 -5.67 -3.60
N ALA A 256 -2.09 -6.42 -4.67
CA ALA A 256 -1.43 -6.26 -5.97
C ALA A 256 -1.60 -4.84 -6.54
N ARG A 257 -2.80 -4.25 -6.40
CA ARG A 257 -3.10 -2.89 -6.88
C ARG A 257 -2.23 -1.82 -6.21
N PRO A 258 -2.23 -1.66 -4.88
CA PRO A 258 -1.41 -0.65 -4.24
C PRO A 258 0.09 -0.90 -4.44
N LEU A 259 0.56 -2.15 -4.45
CA LEU A 259 1.97 -2.45 -4.75
C LEU A 259 2.36 -2.00 -6.18
N ALA A 260 1.52 -2.30 -7.17
CA ALA A 260 1.73 -1.85 -8.55
C ALA A 260 1.67 -0.32 -8.70
N MET A 261 0.81 0.38 -7.96
CA MET A 261 0.77 1.85 -7.96
C MET A 261 2.05 2.46 -7.39
N VAL A 262 2.57 1.93 -6.28
CA VAL A 262 3.81 2.42 -5.66
C VAL A 262 4.98 2.27 -6.63
N LEU A 263 5.14 1.07 -7.20
CA LEU A 263 6.19 0.82 -8.17
C LEU A 263 6.03 1.65 -9.43
N GLY A 264 4.80 1.72 -9.97
CA GLY A 264 4.52 2.49 -11.17
C GLY A 264 4.83 3.97 -11.00
N LEU A 265 4.46 4.55 -9.85
CA LEU A 265 4.80 5.94 -9.50
C LEU A 265 6.31 6.14 -9.41
N ARG A 266 7.00 5.24 -8.70
CA ARG A 266 8.45 5.32 -8.52
C ARG A 266 9.19 5.31 -9.86
N VAL A 267 8.95 4.29 -10.69
CA VAL A 267 9.70 4.12 -11.94
C VAL A 267 9.34 5.20 -12.97
N ALA A 268 8.09 5.66 -12.99
CA ALA A 268 7.72 6.80 -13.82
C ALA A 268 8.46 8.08 -13.41
N LEU A 269 8.53 8.38 -12.11
CA LEU A 269 9.25 9.57 -11.63
C LEU A 269 10.76 9.45 -11.88
N VAL A 270 11.37 8.30 -11.60
CA VAL A 270 12.81 8.06 -11.86
C VAL A 270 13.13 8.18 -13.35
N GLY A 271 12.30 7.61 -14.23
CA GLY A 271 12.49 7.72 -15.67
C GLY A 271 12.35 9.18 -16.17
N VAL A 272 11.39 9.95 -15.64
CA VAL A 272 11.25 11.39 -15.96
C VAL A 272 12.49 12.15 -15.53
N VAL A 273 12.96 11.95 -14.28
CA VAL A 273 14.19 12.57 -13.76
C VAL A 273 15.39 12.25 -14.66
N ALA A 274 15.54 10.98 -15.06
CA ALA A 274 16.64 10.54 -15.90
C ALA A 274 16.60 11.22 -17.27
N LEU A 275 15.45 11.27 -17.94
CA LEU A 275 15.32 11.94 -19.25
C LEU A 275 15.57 13.45 -19.17
N ASP A 276 15.12 14.08 -18.08
CA ASP A 276 15.32 15.51 -17.85
C ASP A 276 16.81 15.83 -17.65
N LEU A 277 17.54 15.01 -16.90
CA LEU A 277 19.00 15.12 -16.77
C LEU A 277 19.70 15.02 -18.13
N TRP A 278 19.31 14.06 -18.97
CA TRP A 278 19.86 13.96 -20.32
C TRP A 278 19.48 15.17 -21.20
N HIS A 279 18.31 15.77 -20.98
CA HIS A 279 17.86 16.96 -21.70
C HIS A 279 18.72 18.18 -21.35
N GLU A 280 18.92 18.44 -20.06
CA GLU A 280 19.73 19.55 -19.55
C GLU A 280 21.19 19.45 -19.98
N GLU A 281 21.76 18.24 -19.97
CA GLU A 281 23.11 17.98 -20.48
C GLU A 281 23.22 18.09 -22.02
N LYS A 282 22.11 18.35 -22.72
CA LYS A 282 22.00 18.39 -24.20
C LYS A 282 22.44 17.08 -24.86
N LEU A 283 22.25 15.97 -24.16
CA LEU A 283 22.58 14.61 -24.60
C LEU A 283 21.34 13.79 -24.99
N LEU A 284 20.14 14.28 -24.70
CA LEU A 284 18.90 13.55 -24.97
C LEU A 284 18.76 13.25 -26.46
N PHE A 285 18.74 11.96 -26.81
CA PHE A 285 18.63 11.44 -28.17
C PHE A 285 19.68 12.00 -29.15
N ALA A 286 20.89 12.30 -28.67
CA ALA A 286 22.03 12.70 -29.52
C ALA A 286 22.52 11.60 -30.49
N GLY A 287 21.78 10.49 -30.61
CA GLY A 287 21.94 9.44 -31.60
C GLY A 287 23.31 8.76 -31.53
N LYS A 288 23.92 8.53 -32.70
CA LYS A 288 25.22 7.83 -32.87
C LYS A 288 26.41 8.53 -32.19
N ARG A 289 26.23 9.74 -31.62
CA ARG A 289 27.30 10.46 -30.92
C ARG A 289 27.53 9.96 -29.49
N LEU A 290 26.58 9.21 -28.93
CA LEU A 290 26.68 8.65 -27.58
C LEU A 290 27.19 7.21 -27.61
N PRO A 291 27.97 6.77 -26.60
CA PRO A 291 28.23 5.36 -26.35
C PRO A 291 26.93 4.55 -26.29
N GLY A 292 26.95 3.32 -26.81
CA GLY A 292 25.75 2.46 -26.86
C GLY A 292 25.09 2.24 -25.50
N THR A 293 25.88 2.20 -24.41
CA THR A 293 25.36 2.12 -23.04
C THR A 293 24.49 3.33 -22.68
N LEU A 294 24.92 4.55 -23.02
CA LEU A 294 24.15 5.76 -22.70
C LEU A 294 22.85 5.82 -23.53
N GLN A 295 22.91 5.39 -24.80
CA GLN A 295 21.69 5.25 -25.61
C GLN A 295 20.73 4.24 -24.98
N ALA A 296 21.23 3.10 -24.49
CA ALA A 296 20.41 2.11 -23.82
C ALA A 296 19.79 2.64 -22.51
N GLN A 297 20.53 3.43 -21.72
CA GLN A 297 20.00 4.08 -20.52
C GLN A 297 18.86 5.06 -20.83
N GLN A 298 18.98 5.85 -21.89
CA GLN A 298 17.90 6.75 -22.33
C GLN A 298 16.65 5.97 -22.72
N TRP A 299 16.79 4.88 -23.47
CA TRP A 299 15.65 4.04 -23.84
C TRP A 299 15.03 3.29 -22.66
N THR A 300 15.83 2.85 -21.69
CA THR A 300 15.36 2.31 -20.41
C THR A 300 14.53 3.36 -19.66
N ALA A 301 14.98 4.61 -19.56
CA ALA A 301 14.20 5.65 -18.90
C ALA A 301 12.83 5.88 -19.57
N VAL A 302 12.76 5.86 -20.91
CA VAL A 302 11.48 5.88 -21.65
C VAL A 302 10.62 4.66 -21.31
N LEU A 303 11.21 3.47 -21.29
CA LEU A 303 10.52 2.22 -20.97
C LEU A 303 9.96 2.25 -19.53
N GLU A 304 10.73 2.72 -18.56
CA GLU A 304 10.31 2.88 -17.16
C GLU A 304 9.11 3.82 -17.02
N ILE A 305 9.08 4.94 -17.76
CA ILE A 305 7.92 5.84 -17.80
C ILE A 305 6.69 5.11 -18.35
N VAL A 306 6.83 4.42 -19.48
CA VAL A 306 5.72 3.69 -20.11
C VAL A 306 5.20 2.58 -19.20
N LEU A 307 6.11 1.77 -18.62
CA LEU A 307 5.77 0.72 -17.66
C LEU A 307 5.09 1.31 -16.43
N GLY A 308 5.62 2.41 -15.89
CA GLY A 308 5.07 3.05 -14.71
C GLY A 308 3.66 3.58 -14.92
N VAL A 309 3.43 4.29 -16.01
CA VAL A 309 2.09 4.78 -16.40
C VAL A 309 1.13 3.62 -16.66
N ALA A 310 1.58 2.57 -17.34
CA ALA A 310 0.76 1.39 -17.60
C ALA A 310 0.36 0.66 -16.30
N LEU A 311 1.29 0.51 -15.35
CA LEU A 311 1.01 -0.09 -14.04
C LEU A 311 0.00 0.72 -13.24
N ILE A 312 0.13 2.05 -13.22
CA ILE A 312 -0.85 2.94 -12.59
C ILE A 312 -2.21 2.78 -13.28
N ALA A 313 -2.27 2.84 -14.61
CA ALA A 313 -3.51 2.73 -15.38
C ALA A 313 -4.23 1.37 -15.18
N LEU A 314 -3.47 0.28 -15.00
CA LEU A 314 -4.02 -1.04 -14.70
C LEU A 314 -4.49 -1.17 -13.24
N ALA A 315 -3.84 -0.46 -12.32
CA ALA A 315 -4.18 -0.51 -10.90
C ALA A 315 -5.37 0.39 -10.54
N VAL A 316 -5.61 1.48 -11.29
CA VAL A 316 -6.76 2.38 -11.08
C VAL A 316 -8.07 1.59 -11.18
N PRO A 317 -8.95 1.66 -10.16
CA PRO A 317 -10.26 1.04 -10.23
C PRO A 317 -11.04 1.62 -11.40
N ARG A 318 -11.32 0.79 -12.42
CA ARG A 318 -12.33 1.14 -13.40
C ARG A 318 -13.66 1.06 -12.69
N ALA A 319 -14.27 2.22 -12.39
CA ALA A 319 -15.69 2.26 -12.09
C ALA A 319 -16.36 1.44 -13.19
N ASN A 320 -17.17 0.44 -12.80
CA ASN A 320 -17.86 -0.44 -13.74
C ASN A 320 -18.75 0.40 -14.67
N ARG A 321 -18.16 1.00 -15.71
CA ARG A 321 -18.82 1.47 -16.90
C ARG A 321 -19.06 0.24 -17.76
N GLY A 322 -19.84 -0.70 -17.21
CA GLY A 322 -20.53 -1.64 -18.07
C GLY A 322 -21.46 -0.83 -18.98
N PRO A 323 -21.85 -1.36 -20.15
CA PRO A 323 -22.78 -0.69 -21.06
C PRO A 323 -24.12 -0.27 -20.42
N PHE A 324 -24.40 -0.75 -19.20
CA PHE A 324 -25.60 -0.49 -18.41
C PHE A 324 -25.37 0.47 -17.21
N ALA A 325 -24.20 1.10 -17.09
CA ALA A 325 -23.83 1.92 -15.93
C ALA A 325 -24.60 3.25 -15.78
N GLY A 326 -25.45 3.59 -16.76
CA GLY A 326 -26.39 4.71 -16.70
C GLY A 326 -27.86 4.28 -16.55
N LEU A 327 -28.15 2.98 -16.46
CA LEU A 327 -29.53 2.55 -16.28
C LEU A 327 -29.95 2.67 -14.82
N PRO A 328 -31.20 3.08 -14.56
CA PRO A 328 -31.77 3.06 -13.22
C PRO A 328 -31.53 1.68 -12.59
N PRO A 329 -31.27 1.59 -11.28
CA PRO A 329 -31.16 0.31 -10.61
C PRO A 329 -32.41 -0.51 -10.95
N LEU A 330 -32.21 -1.56 -11.76
CA LEU A 330 -33.27 -2.50 -12.06
C LEU A 330 -33.83 -2.97 -10.70
N PRO A 331 -35.16 -2.93 -10.51
CA PRO A 331 -35.75 -3.41 -9.27
C PRO A 331 -35.20 -4.81 -9.01
N PRO A 332 -34.88 -5.15 -7.74
CA PRO A 332 -34.25 -6.42 -7.41
C PRO A 332 -35.01 -7.50 -8.14
N ALA A 333 -34.32 -8.20 -9.05
CA ALA A 333 -34.91 -9.31 -9.76
C ALA A 333 -35.44 -10.23 -8.68
N ARG A 334 -36.76 -10.22 -8.48
CA ARG A 334 -37.44 -11.27 -7.75
C ARG A 334 -36.95 -12.50 -8.47
N ASN A 335 -36.07 -13.27 -7.82
CA ASN A 335 -35.70 -14.58 -8.28
C ASN A 335 -36.99 -15.21 -8.78
N PRO A 336 -37.13 -15.51 -10.09
CA PRO A 336 -38.14 -16.44 -10.50
C PRO A 336 -37.76 -17.68 -9.72
N ARG A 337 -38.46 -17.89 -8.61
CA ARG A 337 -38.49 -19.17 -7.93
C ARG A 337 -38.97 -20.05 -9.08
N TRP A 338 -38.04 -20.78 -9.68
CA TRP A 338 -38.38 -21.88 -10.57
C TRP A 338 -39.25 -22.76 -9.69
N GLY A 339 -40.57 -22.58 -9.85
CA GLY A 339 -41.53 -23.45 -9.23
C GLY A 339 -41.22 -24.86 -9.70
N PRO A 340 -41.55 -25.88 -8.89
CA PRO A 340 -41.51 -27.25 -9.39
C PRO A 340 -42.25 -27.32 -10.73
N PRO A 341 -41.76 -28.13 -11.69
CA PRO A 341 -42.41 -28.28 -12.99
C PRO A 341 -43.91 -28.51 -12.77
N GLN A 342 -44.72 -27.60 -13.32
CA GLN A 342 -46.17 -27.73 -13.29
C GLN A 342 -46.54 -29.05 -13.98
N PRO A 343 -47.30 -29.93 -13.33
CA PRO A 343 -47.84 -31.12 -13.97
C PRO A 343 -48.68 -30.70 -15.19
N TYR A 344 -48.58 -31.46 -16.27
CA TYR A 344 -49.16 -31.13 -17.59
C TYR A 344 -50.70 -31.12 -17.66
N ASP A 345 -51.41 -31.25 -16.53
CA ASP A 345 -52.85 -31.50 -16.48
C ASP A 345 -53.64 -30.49 -15.62
N ALA A 346 -53.12 -29.28 -15.42
CA ALA A 346 -53.89 -28.25 -14.71
C ALA A 346 -55.07 -27.76 -15.61
N PRO A 347 -56.33 -27.90 -15.16
CA PRO A 347 -57.50 -27.47 -15.95
C PRO A 347 -57.47 -25.96 -16.20
N PRO A 348 -58.06 -25.48 -17.32
CA PRO A 348 -58.04 -24.09 -17.70
C PRO A 348 -58.58 -23.20 -16.57
N ALA A 349 -57.79 -22.20 -16.18
CA ALA A 349 -58.15 -21.26 -15.14
C ALA A 349 -59.47 -20.55 -15.49
N PRO A 350 -60.38 -20.35 -14.51
CA PRO A 350 -61.64 -19.66 -14.73
C PRO A 350 -61.42 -18.23 -15.24
N PRO A 351 -62.37 -17.69 -16.02
CA PRO A 351 -62.26 -16.36 -16.60
C PRO A 351 -62.02 -15.30 -15.51
N ARG A 352 -61.02 -14.45 -15.76
CA ARG A 352 -60.63 -13.35 -14.87
C ARG A 352 -61.86 -12.48 -14.59
N GLN A 353 -62.20 -12.34 -13.31
CA GLN A 353 -63.18 -11.35 -12.87
C GLN A 353 -62.72 -9.94 -13.27
N PRO A 354 -63.66 -9.06 -13.66
CA PRO A 354 -63.34 -7.68 -14.02
C PRO A 354 -62.64 -6.96 -12.86
N GLN A 355 -61.54 -6.28 -13.20
CA GLN A 355 -60.72 -5.51 -12.28
C GLN A 355 -61.58 -4.50 -11.51
N GLN A 356 -61.57 -4.63 -10.18
CA GLN A 356 -62.08 -3.59 -9.30
C GLN A 356 -61.28 -2.29 -9.51
N PRO A 357 -61.94 -1.12 -9.56
CA PRO A 357 -61.27 0.16 -9.69
C PRO A 357 -60.33 0.41 -8.51
N PRO A 358 -59.25 1.19 -8.72
CA PRO A 358 -58.23 1.43 -7.70
C PRO A 358 -58.86 2.11 -6.48
N GLN A 359 -58.85 1.41 -5.35
CA GLN A 359 -59.27 1.97 -4.07
C GLN A 359 -58.41 3.18 -3.74
N SER A 360 -59.09 4.29 -3.45
CA SER A 360 -58.53 5.54 -2.96
C SER A 360 -57.60 5.28 -1.78
N ARG A 361 -56.36 5.80 -1.87
CA ARG A 361 -55.32 5.72 -0.84
C ARG A 361 -55.89 6.15 0.51
N GLN A 362 -55.96 5.22 1.46
CA GLN A 362 -56.13 5.56 2.87
C GLN A 362 -54.92 6.41 3.32
N PRO A 363 -55.15 7.49 4.10
CA PRO A 363 -54.07 8.26 4.71
C PRO A 363 -53.27 7.37 5.68
N PRO A 364 -51.97 7.68 5.89
CA PRO A 364 -51.10 6.91 6.77
C PRO A 364 -51.64 6.92 8.20
N SER A 365 -51.83 5.73 8.76
CA SER A 365 -52.18 5.57 10.17
C SER A 365 -51.06 6.07 11.07
N ALA A 366 -51.44 6.74 12.16
CA ALA A 366 -50.53 7.34 13.13
C ALA A 366 -49.57 6.29 13.74
N PRO A 367 -48.37 6.70 14.20
CA PRO A 367 -47.39 5.80 14.80
C PRO A 367 -47.99 5.03 15.98
N ARG A 368 -47.95 3.70 15.92
CA ARG A 368 -48.30 2.85 17.06
C ARG A 368 -47.28 3.07 18.16
N PHE A 369 -47.76 3.42 19.36
CA PHE A 369 -46.96 3.42 20.57
C PHE A 369 -46.32 2.05 20.80
N PRO A 370 -45.12 1.98 21.43
CA PRO A 370 -44.48 0.72 21.75
C PRO A 370 -45.39 -0.12 22.68
N PRO A 371 -45.40 -1.46 22.53
CA PRO A 371 -46.17 -2.33 23.41
C PRO A 371 -45.66 -2.22 24.85
N ASN A 372 -46.60 -2.21 25.79
CA ASN A 372 -46.31 -2.26 27.23
C ASN A 372 -45.36 -3.44 27.54
N PRO A 373 -44.35 -3.24 28.41
CA PRO A 373 -43.53 -4.34 28.88
C PRO A 373 -44.40 -5.36 29.64
N PRO A 374 -44.14 -6.68 29.47
CA PRO A 374 -44.89 -7.71 30.17
C PRO A 374 -44.76 -7.59 31.69
N ALA A 375 -45.88 -7.79 32.38
CA ALA A 375 -45.97 -7.81 33.83
C ALA A 375 -45.01 -8.87 34.42
N GLY A 376 -44.29 -8.46 35.47
CA GLY A 376 -43.20 -9.21 36.07
C GLY A 376 -43.60 -10.60 36.58
N GLY A 377 -42.90 -11.61 36.09
CA GLY A 377 -42.79 -12.91 36.75
C GLY A 377 -41.53 -12.95 37.61
N PHE A 378 -41.70 -13.22 38.89
CA PHE A 378 -40.60 -13.52 39.82
C PHE A 378 -39.83 -14.74 39.34
N GLY A 379 -38.60 -14.52 38.86
CA GLY A 379 -37.63 -15.59 38.62
C GLY A 379 -36.95 -16.03 39.93
N PRO A 380 -36.44 -17.28 40.01
CA PRO A 380 -35.74 -17.80 41.17
C PRO A 380 -34.42 -17.04 41.44
N PRO A 381 -33.97 -16.98 42.70
CA PRO A 381 -32.77 -16.23 43.08
C PRO A 381 -31.50 -16.78 42.40
N PRO A 382 -30.51 -15.92 42.12
CA PRO A 382 -29.24 -16.32 41.53
C PRO A 382 -28.44 -17.23 42.48
N PRO A 383 -27.71 -18.24 41.95
CA PRO A 383 -26.81 -19.06 42.76
C PRO A 383 -25.65 -18.22 43.32
N GLY A 384 -25.36 -18.44 44.60
CA GLY A 384 -24.38 -17.68 45.39
C GLY A 384 -22.96 -17.72 44.85
N TYR A 385 -22.26 -16.59 45.03
CA TYR A 385 -20.84 -16.45 44.76
C TYR A 385 -20.00 -17.34 45.68
N PRO A 386 -18.96 -18.02 45.18
CA PRO A 386 -17.98 -18.69 46.03
C PRO A 386 -17.11 -17.67 46.81
N PRO A 387 -16.63 -18.03 48.01
CA PRO A 387 -15.90 -17.12 48.88
C PRO A 387 -14.54 -16.72 48.29
N SER A 388 -14.22 -15.43 48.44
CA SER A 388 -12.93 -14.82 48.15
C SER A 388 -11.81 -15.46 48.97
N GLY A 389 -10.84 -16.08 48.29
CA GLY A 389 -9.60 -16.57 48.90
C GLY A 389 -8.69 -15.43 49.40
N PRO A 390 -7.76 -15.74 50.31
CA PRO A 390 -6.97 -14.75 51.04
C PRO A 390 -5.98 -13.98 50.16
N ALA A 391 -5.77 -12.72 50.54
CA ALA A 391 -4.89 -11.74 49.93
C ALA A 391 -3.44 -12.24 49.82
N SER A 392 -2.85 -12.11 48.64
CA SER A 392 -1.42 -12.31 48.43
C SER A 392 -0.62 -11.18 49.11
N PRO A 393 0.51 -11.49 49.78
CA PRO A 393 1.33 -10.50 50.47
C PRO A 393 2.12 -9.60 49.47
N PRO A 394 2.49 -8.37 49.88
CA PRO A 394 3.20 -7.42 49.04
C PRO A 394 4.62 -7.90 48.72
N GLY A 395 4.92 -8.04 47.42
CA GLY A 395 6.25 -8.31 46.91
C GLY A 395 7.15 -7.07 47.05
N TYR A 396 8.36 -7.31 47.56
CA TYR A 396 9.43 -6.33 47.76
C TYR A 396 9.91 -5.66 46.45
N PRO A 397 10.41 -4.42 46.51
CA PRO A 397 11.05 -3.74 45.39
C PRO A 397 12.44 -4.32 45.09
N PRO A 398 12.84 -4.47 43.81
CA PRO A 398 14.20 -4.86 43.47
C PRO A 398 15.19 -3.72 43.77
N GLY A 399 16.15 -4.02 44.64
CA GLY A 399 17.28 -3.17 44.97
C GLY A 399 18.24 -3.00 43.79
N GLY A 400 19.03 -1.92 43.90
CA GLY A 400 19.92 -1.39 42.88
C GLY A 400 21.17 -2.22 42.53
N PRO A 401 22.12 -1.59 41.82
CA PRO A 401 23.13 -2.26 41.00
C PRO A 401 24.37 -2.68 41.81
N ARG A 402 25.11 -3.66 41.28
CA ARG A 402 26.50 -3.90 41.64
C ARG A 402 27.36 -4.16 40.40
N THR A 403 28.39 -3.31 40.30
CA THR A 403 29.73 -3.46 39.68
C THR A 403 29.82 -3.92 38.23
#